data_AF-A0A926MAP3-F1
#
_entry.id   AF-A0A926MAP3-F1
#
_cell.length_a   1.000
_cell.length_b   1.000
_cell.length_c   1.000
_cell.angle_alpha   90.00
_cell.angle_beta   90.00
_cell.angle_gamma   90.00
#
_symmetry.space_group_name_H-M   'P 1'
#
loop_
_entity.id
_entity.type
_entity.pdbx_description
1 polymer ?
#
loop_
_entity_poly.entity_id
_entity_poly.type
_entity_poly.pdbx_seq_one_letter_code
_entity_poly.pdbx_strand_id
1 'polypeptide(L)'
;MFKMKFIIVSSIFISFLLFTSTIKNKTRVIEKNISNLTTKISFKTKDFNEAQLDFHYLTSPAEIEKKLSIIGFDNYLPIKYSNIFFDISDLTEIQNKISNLKNIDEKKIQKK
;
A
#
# COMPACT_ATOMS: atom_id res chain seq x y z
N MET A 1 9.37 40.51 55.80
CA MET A 1 8.89 39.15 55.43
C MET A 1 7.97 39.14 54.21
N PHE A 2 6.96 40.04 54.11
CA PHE A 2 6.04 40.11 52.95
C PHE A 2 6.71 40.48 51.62
N LYS A 3 7.62 41.46 51.60
CA LYS A 3 8.33 41.90 50.37
C LYS A 3 9.21 40.79 49.77
N MET A 4 9.88 40.00 50.60
CA MET A 4 10.75 38.90 50.12
C MET A 4 9.92 37.76 49.50
N LYS A 5 8.79 37.39 50.12
CA LYS A 5 7.85 36.42 49.53
C LYS A 5 7.35 36.87 48.16
N PHE A 6 7.07 38.16 47.99
CA PHE A 6 6.64 38.73 46.71
C PHE A 6 7.72 38.65 45.62
N ILE A 7 8.99 38.90 45.98
CA ILE A 7 10.14 38.76 45.06
C ILE A 7 10.30 37.31 44.61
N ILE A 8 10.18 36.34 45.52
CA ILE A 8 10.29 34.91 45.20
C ILE A 8 9.18 34.48 44.24
N VAL A 9 7.93 34.87 44.50
CA VAL A 9 6.78 34.55 43.63
C VAL A 9 6.93 35.20 42.26
N SER A 10 7.37 36.46 42.21
CA SER A 10 7.59 37.17 40.95
C SER A 10 8.72 36.54 40.12
N SER A 11 9.81 36.11 40.77
CA SER A 11 10.90 35.39 40.11
C SER A 11 10.45 34.06 39.51
N ILE A 12 9.63 33.29 40.24
CA ILE A 12 9.05 32.04 39.75
C ILE A 12 8.13 32.28 38.55
N PHE A 13 7.31 33.34 38.61
CA PHE A 13 6.43 33.71 37.51
C PHE A 13 7.22 34.08 36.24
N ILE A 14 8.26 34.90 36.38
CA ILE A 14 9.17 35.25 35.28
C ILE A 14 9.84 34.01 34.70
N SER A 15 10.30 33.09 35.56
CA SER A 15 10.93 31.84 35.12
C SER A 15 9.99 31.00 34.26
N PHE A 16 8.71 30.89 34.66
CA PHE A 16 7.71 30.17 33.86
C PHE A 16 7.40 30.84 32.53
N LEU A 17 7.38 32.17 32.46
CA LEU A 17 7.21 32.89 31.19
C LEU A 17 8.36 32.61 30.21
N LEU A 18 9.61 32.62 30.70
CA LEU A 18 10.78 32.31 29.87
C LEU A 18 10.76 30.85 29.41
N PHE A 19 10.39 29.92 30.30
CA PHE A 19 10.31 28.51 30.00
C PHE A 19 9.25 28.21 28.94
N THR A 20 8.03 28.73 29.10
CA THR A 20 6.94 28.53 28.15
C THR A 20 7.24 29.13 26.79
N SER A 21 7.87 30.31 26.73
CA SER A 21 8.32 30.92 25.48
C SER A 21 9.36 30.05 24.76
N THR A 22 10.33 29.52 25.50
CA THR A 22 11.36 28.62 24.95
C THR A 22 10.75 27.33 24.40
N ILE A 23 9.83 26.71 25.14
CA ILE A 23 9.11 25.51 24.68
C ILE A 23 8.31 25.84 23.42
N LYS A 24 7.52 26.91 23.42
CA LYS A 24 6.69 27.32 22.27
C LYS A 24 7.53 27.47 21.00
N ASN A 25 8.70 28.11 21.12
CA ASN A 25 9.59 28.29 19.97
C ASN A 25 10.16 26.96 19.46
N LYS A 26 10.64 26.09 20.36
CA LYS A 26 11.15 24.76 19.98
C LYS A 26 10.05 23.91 19.33
N THR A 27 8.85 23.89 19.89
CA THR A 27 7.70 23.19 19.31
C THR A 27 7.38 23.72 17.92
N ARG A 28 7.40 25.04 17.71
CA ARG A 28 7.13 25.63 16.39
C ARG A 28 8.13 25.20 15.31
N VAL A 29 9.40 25.05 15.67
CA VAL A 29 10.44 24.54 14.76
C VAL A 29 10.17 23.07 14.41
N ILE A 30 9.82 22.25 15.40
CA ILE A 30 9.50 20.83 15.20
C ILE A 30 8.26 20.69 14.31
N GLU A 31 7.18 21.43 14.57
CA GLU A 31 5.98 21.46 13.72
C GLU A 31 6.29 21.76 12.26
N LYS A 32 7.15 22.77 12.01
CA LYS A 32 7.56 23.15 10.65
C LYS A 32 8.33 22.02 9.96
N ASN A 33 9.22 21.34 10.69
CA ASN A 33 9.97 20.21 10.17
C ASN A 33 9.05 19.02 9.84
N ILE A 34 8.10 18.71 10.74
CA ILE A 34 7.08 17.67 10.51
C ILE A 34 6.26 18.02 9.26
N SER A 35 5.74 19.25 9.17
CA SER A 35 4.96 19.70 8.01
C SER A 35 5.76 19.57 6.70
N ASN A 36 7.03 19.98 6.67
CA ASN A 36 7.88 19.83 5.49
C ASN A 36 8.10 18.35 5.11
N LEU A 37 8.32 17.47 6.09
CA LEU A 37 8.46 16.04 5.84
C LEU A 37 7.15 15.42 5.32
N THR A 38 6.01 15.78 5.91
CA THR A 38 4.69 15.33 5.45
C THR A 38 4.42 15.75 4.01
N THR A 39 4.76 16.98 3.64
CA THR A 39 4.64 17.44 2.25
C THR A 39 5.53 16.63 1.30
N LYS A 40 6.79 16.36 1.68
CA LYS A 40 7.70 15.52 0.87
C LYS A 40 7.16 14.10 0.70
N ILE A 41 6.61 13.51 1.76
CA ILE A 41 5.99 12.18 1.70
C ILE A 41 4.80 12.21 0.76
N SER A 42 3.93 13.21 0.87
CA SER A 42 2.75 13.35 0.00
C SER A 42 3.12 13.44 -1.48
N PHE A 43 4.16 14.22 -1.83
CA PHE A 43 4.66 14.27 -3.21
C PHE A 43 5.17 12.90 -3.68
N LYS A 44 6.00 12.23 -2.88
CA LYS A 44 6.51 10.90 -3.23
C LYS A 44 5.42 9.85 -3.37
N THR A 45 4.40 9.88 -2.52
CA THR A 45 3.24 8.99 -2.62
C THR A 45 2.46 9.24 -3.90
N LYS A 46 2.30 10.52 -4.30
CA LYS A 46 1.67 10.86 -5.57
C LYS A 46 2.46 10.29 -6.75
N ASP A 47 3.77 10.54 -6.79
CA ASP A 47 4.65 10.05 -7.87
C ASP A 47 4.62 8.52 -7.96
N PHE A 48 4.61 7.83 -6.82
CA PHE A 48 4.51 6.38 -6.76
C PHE A 48 3.16 5.86 -7.27
N ASN A 49 2.06 6.52 -6.93
CA ASN A 49 0.74 6.15 -7.41
C ASN A 49 0.59 6.36 -8.92
N GLU A 50 1.17 7.45 -9.45
CA GLU A 50 1.21 7.72 -10.88
C GLU A 50 2.03 6.66 -11.62
N ALA A 51 3.23 6.32 -11.11
CA ALA A 51 4.05 5.25 -11.67
C ALA A 51 3.37 3.87 -11.62
N GLN A 52 2.62 3.56 -10.55
CA GLN A 52 1.83 2.33 -10.48
C GLN A 52 0.72 2.31 -11.52
N LEU A 53 0.01 3.43 -11.71
CA LEU A 53 -1.03 3.55 -12.73
C LEU A 53 -0.45 3.33 -14.13
N ASP A 54 0.67 3.99 -14.43
CA ASP A 54 1.38 3.83 -15.70
C ASP A 54 1.85 2.39 -15.90
N PHE A 55 2.40 1.76 -14.85
CA PHE A 55 2.79 0.36 -14.90
C PHE A 55 1.60 -0.53 -15.25
N HIS A 56 0.48 -0.42 -14.52
CA HIS A 56 -0.72 -1.22 -14.78
C HIS A 56 -1.27 -1.02 -16.21
N TYR A 57 -1.21 0.20 -16.73
CA TYR A 57 -1.61 0.49 -18.10
C TYR A 57 -0.68 -0.17 -19.12
N LEU A 58 0.64 0.02 -18.97
CA LEU A 58 1.66 -0.51 -19.88
C LEU A 58 1.80 -2.03 -19.82
N THR A 59 1.50 -2.64 -18.68
CA THR A 59 1.46 -4.10 -18.50
C THR A 59 0.05 -4.66 -18.66
N SER A 60 -0.88 -3.89 -19.21
CA SER A 60 -2.20 -4.42 -19.51
C SER A 60 -2.07 -5.54 -20.55
N PRO A 61 -2.89 -6.61 -20.47
CA PRO A 61 -2.89 -7.69 -21.45
C PRO A 61 -2.93 -7.22 -22.90
N ALA A 62 -3.75 -6.20 -23.19
CA ALA A 62 -3.89 -5.65 -24.54
C ALA A 62 -2.62 -4.96 -25.05
N GLU A 63 -1.94 -4.17 -24.20
CA GLU A 63 -0.67 -3.53 -24.59
C GLU A 63 0.47 -4.54 -24.71
N ILE A 64 0.49 -5.59 -23.87
CA ILE A 64 1.45 -6.69 -23.98
C ILE A 64 1.24 -7.47 -25.26
N GLU A 65 0.00 -7.84 -25.59
CA GLU A 65 -0.38 -8.56 -26.81
C GLU A 65 0.03 -7.76 -28.05
N LYS A 66 -0.25 -6.45 -28.07
CA LYS A 66 0.17 -5.55 -29.14
C LYS A 66 1.68 -5.47 -29.31
N LYS A 67 2.45 -5.49 -28.22
CA LYS A 67 3.92 -5.51 -28.30
C LYS A 67 4.46 -6.87 -28.78
N LEU A 68 3.83 -7.97 -28.36
CA LEU A 68 4.22 -9.32 -28.74
C LEU A 68 3.93 -9.62 -30.22
N SER A 69 2.82 -9.13 -30.76
CA SER A 69 2.51 -9.28 -32.19
C SER A 69 3.54 -8.58 -33.09
N ILE A 70 4.06 -7.41 -32.68
CA ILE A 70 5.15 -6.73 -33.40
C ILE A 70 6.43 -7.59 -33.45
N ILE A 71 6.67 -8.42 -32.43
CA ILE A 71 7.86 -9.29 -32.32
C ILE A 71 7.62 -10.65 -33.03
N GLY A 72 6.43 -10.88 -33.60
CA GLY A 72 6.07 -12.13 -34.30
C GLY A 72 5.48 -13.22 -33.39
N PHE A 73 5.04 -12.85 -32.18
CA PHE A 73 4.30 -13.72 -31.28
C PHE A 73 2.79 -13.44 -31.39
N ASP A 74 2.15 -13.95 -32.44
CA ASP A 74 0.76 -13.64 -32.79
C ASP A 74 -0.30 -14.37 -31.95
N ASN A 75 0.11 -15.36 -31.12
CA ASN A 75 -0.82 -16.22 -30.36
C ASN A 75 -0.69 -16.05 -28.84
N TYR A 76 -0.28 -14.88 -28.36
CA TYR A 76 -0.24 -14.61 -26.93
C TYR A 76 -1.66 -14.57 -26.37
N LEU A 77 -2.01 -15.54 -25.52
CA LEU A 77 -3.24 -15.52 -24.75
C LEU A 77 -2.89 -15.06 -23.34
N PRO A 78 -3.45 -13.93 -22.86
CA PRO A 78 -3.29 -13.57 -21.47
C PRO A 78 -3.87 -14.67 -20.59
N ILE A 79 -3.22 -14.92 -19.44
CA ILE A 79 -3.69 -15.89 -18.45
C ILE A 79 -5.14 -15.55 -18.11
N LYS A 80 -6.07 -16.48 -18.41
CA LYS A 80 -7.46 -16.31 -18.03
C LYS A 80 -7.54 -16.19 -16.51
N TYR A 81 -8.33 -15.24 -16.02
CA TYR A 81 -8.54 -15.03 -14.57
C TYR A 81 -8.99 -16.32 -13.86
N SER A 82 -9.70 -17.20 -14.58
CA SER A 82 -10.10 -18.54 -14.11
C SER A 82 -8.96 -19.49 -13.77
N ASN A 83 -7.72 -19.17 -14.18
CA ASN A 83 -6.53 -19.98 -13.96
C ASN A 83 -5.57 -19.34 -12.94
N ILE A 84 -5.96 -18.21 -12.34
CA ILE A 84 -5.21 -17.58 -11.26
C ILE A 84 -5.71 -18.19 -9.95
N PHE A 85 -4.90 -19.07 -9.38
CA PHE A 85 -5.14 -19.63 -8.05
C PHE A 85 -4.63 -18.63 -7.02
N PHE A 86 -5.52 -18.12 -6.18
CA PHE A 86 -5.14 -17.19 -5.11
C PHE A 86 -4.63 -17.94 -3.89
N ASP A 87 -5.06 -19.19 -3.71
CA ASP A 87 -4.65 -20.07 -2.62
C ASP A 87 -4.51 -21.54 -3.08
N ILE A 88 -3.79 -22.34 -2.29
CA ILE A 88 -3.62 -23.79 -2.50
C ILE A 88 -4.96 -24.54 -2.38
N SER A 89 -5.90 -23.99 -1.64
CA SER A 89 -7.27 -24.49 -1.54
C SER A 89 -8.00 -24.50 -2.90
N ASP A 90 -7.81 -23.46 -3.71
CA ASP A 90 -8.37 -23.36 -5.07
C ASP A 90 -7.84 -24.50 -5.98
N LEU A 91 -6.55 -24.88 -5.84
CA LEU A 91 -5.97 -26.01 -6.55
C LEU A 91 -6.60 -27.34 -6.12
N THR A 92 -6.83 -27.49 -4.82
CA THR A 92 -7.40 -28.71 -4.23
C THR A 92 -8.86 -28.90 -4.66
N GLU A 93 -9.63 -27.82 -4.75
CA GLU A 93 -11.02 -27.86 -5.22
C GLU A 93 -11.11 -28.30 -6.69
N ILE A 94 -10.24 -27.76 -7.56
CA ILE A 94 -10.18 -28.19 -8.97
C ILE A 94 -9.76 -29.65 -9.08
N GLN A 95 -8.76 -30.09 -8.31
CA GLN A 95 -8.32 -31.49 -8.31
C GLN A 95 -9.46 -32.44 -7.90
N ASN A 96 -10.22 -32.08 -6.88
CA ASN A 96 -11.38 -32.86 -6.42
C ASN A 96 -12.49 -32.90 -7.47
N LYS A 97 -12.74 -31.78 -8.17
CA LYS A 97 -13.73 -31.72 -9.27
C LYS A 97 -13.32 -32.58 -10.46
N ILE A 98 -12.05 -32.55 -10.87
CA ILE A 98 -11.50 -33.39 -11.95
C ILE A 98 -11.57 -34.88 -11.57
N SER A 99 -11.19 -35.22 -10.33
CA SER A 99 -11.23 -36.60 -9.82
C SER A 99 -12.66 -37.17 -9.82
N ASN A 100 -13.65 -36.36 -9.44
CA ASN A 100 -15.05 -36.75 -9.47
C ASN A 100 -15.59 -36.95 -10.90
N LEU A 101 -15.20 -36.09 -11.85
CA LEU A 101 -15.56 -36.25 -13.26
C LEU A 101 -15.02 -37.56 -13.85
N LYS A 102 -13.75 -37.88 -13.57
CA LYS A 102 -13.13 -39.14 -14.02
C LYS A 102 -13.86 -40.38 -13.49
N ASN A 103 -14.27 -40.35 -12.21
CA ASN A 103 -15.08 -41.41 -11.60
C ASN A 103 -16.48 -41.55 -12.24
N ILE A 104 -17.10 -40.45 -12.68
CA ILE A 104 -18.41 -40.47 -13.34
C ILE A 104 -18.29 -41.09 -14.74
N ASP A 105 -17.24 -40.76 -15.47
CA ASP A 105 -17.02 -41.29 -16.82
C ASP A 105 -16.62 -42.77 -16.79
N GLU A 106 -15.78 -43.20 -15.84
CA GLU A 106 -15.45 -44.62 -15.62
C GLU A 106 -16.70 -45.46 -15.27
N LYS A 107 -17.62 -44.94 -14.44
CA LYS A 107 -18.90 -45.60 -14.14
C LYS A 107 -19.86 -45.66 -15.32
N LYS A 108 -19.78 -44.72 -16.27
CA LYS A 108 -20.56 -44.76 -17.51
C LYS A 108 -20.00 -45.77 -18.51
N ILE A 109 -18.69 -45.95 -18.55
CA ILE A 109 -18.02 -46.94 -19.41
C ILE A 109 -18.29 -48.37 -18.92
N GLN A 110 -18.37 -48.60 -17.60
CA GLN A 110 -18.69 -49.93 -17.03
C GLN A 110 -20.17 -50.36 -17.16
N LYS A 111 -21.09 -49.47 -17.54
CA LYS A 111 -22.53 -49.78 -17.67
C LYS A 111 -22.97 -50.09 -19.12
N LYS A 112 -22.02 -50.24 -20.05
CA LYS A 112 -22.24 -50.75 -21.41
C LYS A 112 -21.76 -52.18 -21.49
#